data_AF-A0A7V8AYA4-F1
#
_entry.id   AF-A0A7V8AYA4-F1
#
_cell.length_a   1.000
_cell.length_b   1.000
_cell.length_c   1.000
_cell.angle_alpha   90.00
_cell.angle_beta   90.00
_cell.angle_gamma   90.00
#
_symmetry.space_group_name_H-M   'P 1'
#
loop_
_entity.id
_entity.type
_entity.pdbx_description
1 polymer ?
#
loop_
_entity_poly.entity_id
_entity_poly.type
_entity_poly.pdbx_seq_one_letter_code
_entity_poly.pdbx_strand_id
1 'polypeptide(L)'
;METQLVIPHSVAPSTINQLLDALRKVHFEPKHESKMWGDWIHLYGFRTVISIECVNGVSHAATIEHGDDEDEGEPLTSILQAFGKLGWHGIDENGEYPLVYKTSKVASRRA
;
A
#
# COMPACT_ATOMS: atom_id res chain seq x y z
N MET A 1 8.88 -7.23 -10.79
CA MET A 1 8.25 -8.16 -9.81
C MET A 1 6.86 -7.64 -9.44
N GLU A 2 6.00 -8.45 -8.80
CA GLU A 2 4.68 -8.00 -8.29
C GLU A 2 4.45 -8.39 -6.82
N THR A 3 3.63 -7.63 -6.11
CA THR A 3 3.20 -7.94 -4.74
C THR A 3 1.69 -7.75 -4.62
N GLN A 4 1.00 -8.81 -4.17
CA GLN A 4 -0.45 -8.83 -4.02
C GLN A 4 -0.83 -8.47 -2.59
N LEU A 5 -1.81 -7.58 -2.43
CA LEU A 5 -2.33 -7.11 -1.16
C LEU A 5 -3.84 -7.30 -1.08
N VAL A 6 -4.34 -7.54 0.12
CA VAL A 6 -5.78 -7.66 0.41
C VAL A 6 -6.11 -7.00 1.73
N ILE A 7 -7.33 -6.49 1.86
CA ILE A 7 -7.90 -6.14 3.15
C ILE A 7 -8.69 -7.34 3.70
N PRO A 8 -8.34 -7.86 4.89
CA PRO A 8 -9.07 -8.98 5.48
C PRO A 8 -10.55 -8.64 5.65
N HIS A 9 -11.44 -9.62 5.50
CA HIS A 9 -12.90 -9.43 5.63
C HIS A 9 -13.34 -8.88 7.00
N SER A 10 -12.52 -9.03 8.04
CA SER A 10 -12.75 -8.51 9.39
C SER A 10 -12.38 -7.04 9.56
N VAL A 11 -11.70 -6.43 8.57
CA VAL A 11 -11.24 -5.04 8.58
C VAL A 11 -12.13 -4.22 7.65
N ALA A 12 -12.44 -2.99 8.07
CA ALA A 12 -13.24 -2.08 7.25
C ALA A 12 -12.50 -1.76 5.94
N PRO A 13 -13.18 -1.80 4.77
CA PRO A 13 -12.57 -1.48 3.49
C PRO A 13 -11.92 -0.10 3.47
N SER A 14 -10.82 0.05 2.74
CA SER A 14 -10.18 1.35 2.56
C SER A 14 -10.77 2.08 1.35
N THR A 15 -10.93 3.40 1.47
CA THR A 15 -11.22 4.27 0.31
C THR A 15 -9.94 4.67 -0.39
N ILE A 16 -10.03 5.06 -1.67
CA ILE A 16 -8.88 5.56 -2.42
C ILE A 16 -8.21 6.76 -1.72
N ASN A 17 -8.99 7.65 -1.12
CA ASN A 17 -8.45 8.80 -0.39
C ASN A 17 -7.62 8.39 0.83
N GLN A 18 -8.04 7.35 1.58
CA GLN A 18 -7.26 6.83 2.69
C GLN A 18 -5.93 6.22 2.22
N LEU A 19 -5.94 5.52 1.07
CA LEU A 19 -4.72 4.98 0.46
C LEU A 19 -3.76 6.10 0.05
N LEU A 20 -4.26 7.12 -0.65
CA LEU A 20 -3.46 8.29 -1.05
C LEU A 20 -2.86 9.02 0.16
N ASP A 21 -3.64 9.22 1.22
CA ASP A 21 -3.18 9.86 2.45
C ASP A 21 -2.15 9.02 3.20
N ALA A 22 -2.28 7.69 3.19
CA ALA A 22 -1.30 6.79 3.79
C ALA A 22 0.05 6.85 3.05
N LEU A 23 0.03 6.89 1.71
CA LEU A 23 1.22 7.02 0.88
C LEU A 23 1.91 8.39 1.07
N ARG A 24 1.14 9.48 1.17
CA ARG A 24 1.69 10.81 1.49
C ARG A 24 2.40 10.86 2.85
N LYS A 25 1.89 10.12 3.84
CA LYS A 25 2.51 10.03 5.19
C LYS A 25 3.86 9.30 5.21
N VAL A 26 4.21 8.60 4.13
CA VAL A 26 5.54 7.98 3.94
C VAL A 26 6.33 8.67 2.83
N HIS A 27 6.06 9.97 2.62
CA HIS A 27 6.82 10.87 1.73
C HIS A 27 6.67 10.62 0.23
N PHE A 28 5.67 9.85 -0.21
CA PHE A 28 5.33 9.77 -1.62
C PHE A 28 4.45 10.94 -2.09
N GLU A 29 4.53 11.23 -3.38
CA GLU A 29 3.60 12.09 -4.10
C GLU A 29 2.70 11.24 -5.02
N PRO A 30 1.64 10.61 -4.49
CA PRO A 30 0.80 9.71 -5.27
C PRO A 30 -0.14 10.48 -6.20
N LYS A 31 -0.19 10.05 -7.46
CA LYS A 31 -1.15 10.51 -8.46
C LYS A 31 -2.15 9.40 -8.75
N HIS A 32 -3.41 9.65 -8.40
CA HIS A 32 -4.53 8.77 -8.73
C HIS A 32 -4.97 8.97 -10.18
N GLU A 33 -5.16 7.85 -10.87
CA GLU A 33 -5.76 7.76 -12.19
C GLU A 33 -6.93 6.77 -12.13
N SER A 34 -8.16 7.27 -12.27
CA SER A 34 -9.36 6.44 -12.28
C SER A 34 -9.73 6.01 -13.69
N LYS A 35 -9.90 4.71 -13.90
CA LYS A 35 -10.30 4.12 -15.19
C LYS A 35 -11.59 3.32 -15.00
N MET A 36 -12.28 3.06 -16.12
CA MET A 36 -13.52 2.27 -16.14
C MET A 36 -13.36 0.82 -15.63
N TRP A 37 -12.13 0.32 -15.56
CA TRP A 37 -11.79 -1.06 -15.20
C TRP A 37 -10.90 -1.16 -13.95
N GLY A 38 -10.64 -0.05 -13.25
CA GLY A 38 -9.83 -0.04 -12.03
C GLY A 38 -9.21 1.32 -11.72
N ASP A 39 -8.68 1.47 -10.51
CA ASP A 39 -7.99 2.67 -10.08
C ASP A 39 -6.48 2.42 -9.99
N TRP A 40 -5.68 3.33 -10.52
CA TRP A 40 -4.23 3.25 -10.50
C TRP A 40 -3.64 4.37 -9.66
N ILE A 41 -2.57 4.08 -8.94
CA ILE A 41 -1.78 5.06 -8.20
C ILE A 41 -0.34 5.01 -8.72
N HIS A 42 0.11 6.13 -9.28
CA HIS A 42 1.49 6.33 -9.70
C HIS A 42 2.24 7.09 -8.63
N LEU A 43 3.51 6.75 -8.39
CA LEU A 43 4.37 7.46 -7.44
C LEU A 43 5.41 8.28 -8.21
N TYR A 44 5.47 9.59 -7.97
CA TYR A 44 6.45 10.45 -8.66
C TYR A 44 7.88 9.99 -8.39
N GLY A 45 8.69 9.90 -9.44
CA GLY A 45 10.09 9.43 -9.35
C GLY A 45 10.27 7.91 -9.39
N PHE A 46 9.18 7.15 -9.39
CA PHE A 46 9.18 5.69 -9.41
C PHE A 46 8.46 5.18 -10.66
N ARG A 47 8.88 4.01 -11.14
CA ARG A 47 8.16 3.23 -12.15
C ARG A 47 7.15 2.26 -11.52
N THR A 48 7.21 2.08 -10.19
CA THR A 48 6.20 1.33 -9.45
C THR A 48 4.79 1.88 -9.69
N VAL A 49 3.86 0.99 -10.00
CA VAL A 49 2.43 1.27 -10.17
C VAL A 49 1.65 0.43 -9.17
N ILE A 50 0.67 1.04 -8.51
CA ILE A 50 -0.24 0.34 -7.60
C ILE A 50 -1.61 0.31 -8.27
N SER A 51 -2.07 -0.87 -8.70
CA SER A 51 -3.43 -1.07 -9.18
C SER A 51 -4.33 -1.46 -8.03
N ILE A 52 -5.49 -0.82 -7.94
CA ILE A 52 -6.46 -1.00 -6.86
C ILE A 52 -7.74 -1.58 -7.45
N GLU A 53 -8.18 -2.71 -6.89
CA GLU A 53 -9.49 -3.27 -7.17
C GLU A 53 -10.53 -2.62 -6.25
N CYS A 54 -11.39 -1.81 -6.85
CA CYS A 54 -12.47 -1.10 -6.18
C CYS A 54 -13.83 -1.67 -6.61
N VAL A 55 -14.68 -1.97 -5.64
CA VAL A 55 -16.10 -2.31 -5.87
C VAL A 55 -16.94 -1.31 -5.07
N ASN A 56 -17.86 -0.60 -5.72
CA ASN A 56 -18.74 0.39 -5.07
C ASN A 56 -18.01 1.48 -4.26
N GLY A 57 -16.82 1.90 -4.72
CA GLY A 57 -16.03 2.97 -4.08
C GLY A 57 -15.22 2.55 -2.85
N VAL A 58 -15.17 1.24 -2.56
CA VAL A 58 -14.30 0.66 -1.53
C VAL A 58 -13.31 -0.32 -2.14
N SER A 59 -12.07 -0.28 -1.64
CA SER A 59 -10.94 -1.06 -2.13
C SER A 59 -10.73 -2.29 -1.26
N HIS A 60 -10.58 -3.46 -1.89
CA HIS A 60 -10.42 -4.74 -1.20
C HIS A 60 -9.14 -5.48 -1.57
N ALA A 61 -8.62 -5.28 -2.78
CA ALA A 61 -7.40 -5.87 -3.25
C ALA A 61 -6.55 -4.83 -3.98
N ALA A 62 -5.25 -5.06 -4.01
CA ALA A 62 -4.31 -4.22 -4.73
C ALA A 62 -3.12 -5.04 -5.24
N THR A 63 -2.61 -4.69 -6.41
CA THR A 63 -1.36 -5.25 -6.94
C THR A 63 -0.34 -4.13 -7.04
N ILE A 64 0.85 -4.35 -6.49
CA ILE A 64 2.01 -3.46 -6.63
C ILE A 64 2.89 -4.06 -7.70
N GLU A 65 2.99 -3.38 -8.84
CA GLU A 65 3.92 -3.72 -9.93
C GLU A 65 5.18 -2.88 -9.76
N HIS A 66 6.35 -3.54 -9.65
CA HIS A 66 7.61 -2.89 -9.28
C HIS A 66 8.39 -2.46 -10.53
N GLY A 67 9.08 -1.32 -10.44
CA GLY A 67 10.00 -0.91 -11.49
C GLY A 67 11.28 -1.75 -11.49
N ASP A 68 11.70 -2.27 -12.64
CA ASP A 68 12.88 -3.14 -12.76
C ASP A 68 14.22 -2.47 -12.39
N ASP A 69 14.27 -1.13 -12.36
CA ASP A 69 15.47 -0.31 -12.09
C ASP A 69 15.44 0.37 -10.69
N GLU A 70 14.52 -0.01 -9.81
CA GLU A 70 14.36 0.62 -8.49
C GLU A 70 15.30 -0.03 -7.45
N ASP A 71 15.88 0.80 -6.57
CA ASP A 71 16.83 0.36 -5.53
C ASP A 71 16.22 -0.77 -4.69
N GLU A 72 17.05 -1.74 -4.28
CA GLU A 72 16.60 -2.87 -3.45
C GLU A 72 15.87 -2.38 -2.18
N GLY A 73 14.54 -2.45 -2.20
CA GLY A 73 13.67 -2.19 -1.05
C GLY A 73 12.90 -0.86 -1.06
N GLU A 74 13.28 0.14 -1.86
CA GLU A 74 12.51 1.38 -2.07
C GLU A 74 12.00 1.43 -3.52
N PRO A 75 10.69 1.64 -3.76
CA PRO A 75 9.69 2.19 -2.86
C PRO A 75 8.90 1.15 -2.05
N LEU A 76 9.09 -0.15 -2.30
CA LEU A 76 8.23 -1.22 -1.78
C LEU A 76 8.03 -1.15 -0.27
N THR A 77 9.11 -1.06 0.51
CA THR A 77 9.03 -1.11 1.98
C THR A 77 8.12 -0.02 2.53
N SER A 78 8.21 1.19 1.99
CA SER A 78 7.38 2.34 2.38
C SER A 78 5.91 2.15 1.95
N ILE A 79 5.67 1.57 0.79
CA ILE A 79 4.31 1.22 0.33
C ILE A 79 3.68 0.18 1.28
N LEU A 80 4.38 -0.92 1.59
CA LEU A 80 3.89 -1.94 2.51
C LEU A 80 3.64 -1.38 3.90
N GLN A 81 4.47 -0.44 4.37
CA GLN A 81 4.23 0.25 5.64
C GLN A 81 2.95 1.11 5.61
N ALA A 82 2.68 1.81 4.50
CA ALA A 82 1.48 2.63 4.34
C ALA A 82 0.21 1.76 4.35
N PHE A 83 0.21 0.66 3.59
CA PHE A 83 -0.90 -0.30 3.52
C PHE A 83 -1.10 -1.04 4.85
N GLY A 84 -0.02 -1.49 5.49
CA GLY A 84 -0.10 -2.17 6.79
C GLY A 84 -0.71 -1.32 7.90
N LYS A 85 -0.48 0.01 7.89
CA LYS A 85 -1.14 0.95 8.83
C LYS A 85 -2.66 1.05 8.63
N LEU A 86 -3.16 0.68 7.44
CA LEU A 86 -4.58 0.62 7.13
C LEU A 86 -5.18 -0.79 7.37
N GLY A 87 -4.38 -1.74 7.84
CA GLY A 87 -4.82 -3.11 8.13
C GLY A 87 -4.78 -4.04 6.92
N TRP A 88 -4.10 -3.67 5.84
CA TRP A 88 -3.90 -4.54 4.69
C TRP A 88 -2.87 -5.63 4.98
N HIS A 89 -3.06 -6.77 4.34
CA HIS A 89 -2.20 -7.95 4.37
C HIS A 89 -1.57 -8.17 2.99
N GLY A 90 -0.39 -8.78 2.97
CA GLY A 90 0.18 -9.33 1.75
C GLY A 90 -0.36 -10.73 1.48
N ILE A 91 -0.31 -11.17 0.23
CA ILE A 91 -0.65 -12.53 -0.18
C ILE A 91 0.58 -13.18 -0.81
N ASP A 92 0.91 -14.39 -0.36
CA ASP A 92 1.91 -15.26 -0.98
C ASP A 92 1.39 -16.71 -1.12
N GLU A 93 2.29 -17.65 -1.41
CA GLU A 93 1.96 -19.08 -1.57
C GLU A 93 1.38 -19.74 -0.31
N ASN A 94 1.62 -19.16 0.88
CA ASN A 94 1.12 -19.63 2.17
C ASN A 94 -0.17 -18.90 2.60
N GLY A 95 -0.67 -17.96 1.80
CA GLY A 95 -1.89 -17.19 2.04
C GLY A 95 -1.62 -15.76 2.53
N GLU A 96 -2.54 -15.23 3.34
CA GLU A 96 -2.46 -13.86 3.85
C GLU A 96 -1.43 -13.74 4.98
N TYR A 97 -0.61 -12.70 4.94
CA TYR A 97 0.32 -12.35 6.01
C TYR A 97 0.24 -10.87 6.39
N PRO A 98 0.44 -10.51 7.68
CA PRO A 98 0.39 -9.13 8.10
C PRO A 98 1.57 -8.34 7.55
N LEU A 99 1.30 -7.15 7.02
CA LEU A 99 2.34 -6.21 6.61
C LEU A 99 2.97 -5.59 7.87
N VAL A 100 4.26 -5.87 8.11
CA VAL A 100 4.97 -5.39 9.31
C VAL A 100 5.17 -3.88 9.20
N TYR A 101 4.42 -3.11 9.98
CA TYR A 101 4.72 -1.71 10.22
C TYR A 101 5.42 -1.57 11.58
N LYS A 102 6.71 -1.21 11.58
CA LYS A 102 7.35 -0.79 12.83
C LYS A 102 6.73 0.52 13.27
N THR A 103 5.86 0.50 14.27
CA THR A 103 5.60 1.70 15.06
C THR A 103 6.88 1.98 15.82
N SER A 104 7.64 3.00 15.42
CA SER A 104 8.73 3.55 16.23
C SER A 104 8.14 4.13 17.51
N LYS A 105 7.82 3.25 18.47
CA LYS A 105 7.48 3.65 19.83
C LYS A 105 8.80 3.92 20.53
N VAL A 106 9.39 5.08 20.27
CA VAL A 106 10.40 5.62 21.16
C VAL A 106 9.66 5.99 22.44
N ALA A 107 9.53 5.02 23.34
CA ALA A 107 9.19 5.30 24.72
C ALA A 107 10.36 6.06 25.32
N SER A 108 10.33 7.38 25.19
CA SER A 108 11.11 8.29 26.02
C SER A 108 10.62 8.09 27.46
N ARG A 109 11.25 7.15 28.18
CA ARG A 109 11.24 7.19 29.63
C ARG A 109 12.18 8.32 30.03
N ARG A 110 11.59 9.50 30.18
CA ARG A 110 12.21 10.62 30.91
C ARG A 110 12.42 10.19 32.36
N ALA A 111 13.65 10.47 32.81
CA ALA A 111 14.13 10.78 34.16
C ALA A 111 13.65 9.90 35.32
#